data_AF-A0A4X2M9D3-F1
#
_entry.id   AF-A0A4X2M9D3-F1
#
_cell.length_a   1.000
_cell.length_b   1.000
_cell.length_c   1.000
_cell.angle_alpha   90.00
_cell.angle_beta   90.00
_cell.angle_gamma   90.00
#
_symmetry.space_group_name_H-M   'P 1'
#
loop_
_entity.id
_entity.type
_entity.pdbx_description
1 polymer ?
#
loop_
_entity_poly.entity_id
_entity_poly.type
_entity_poly.pdbx_seq_one_letter_code
_entity_poly.pdbx_strand_id
1 'polypeptide(L)'
;MALLKESVLHRWGAEWLGAVAAATRRAISFNLEEKTAHTSLAIFKGETGVKYGMVGLEPTKVALNQERFKEWAVVLGNTAVTSGRHYWEVTVKKSQHFRIGVADLDIPRDCCIGANDHSWVFTYAHRKWHAMLANESAPITGIGQPEKVGLLLDYEAQRLSLVDASQTAVVYTLRTEFRGPVVPAFALWDGELLTHSGLDVPEGI
;
A
#
# COMPACT_ATOMS: atom_id res chain seq x y z
N MET A 1 -72.58 -10.83 31.27
CA MET A 1 -73.25 -10.48 29.99
C MET A 1 -72.20 -9.93 29.04
N ALA A 2 -72.15 -10.50 27.83
CA ALA A 2 -71.30 -10.22 26.65
C ALA A 2 -69.79 -10.53 26.79
N LEU A 3 -69.23 -11.63 26.28
CA LEU A 3 -69.07 -12.19 24.91
C LEU A 3 -67.79 -11.72 24.17
N LEU A 4 -66.82 -12.65 24.14
CA LEU A 4 -65.94 -13.09 23.03
C LEU A 4 -65.42 -12.09 21.97
N LYS A 5 -64.11 -12.13 21.73
CA LYS A 5 -63.50 -12.73 20.50
C LYS A 5 -61.98 -12.88 20.61
N GLU A 6 -61.51 -14.11 20.44
CA GLU A 6 -60.13 -14.41 20.02
C GLU A 6 -59.98 -14.16 18.51
N SER A 7 -58.78 -13.75 18.05
CA SER A 7 -58.21 -14.20 16.77
C SER A 7 -56.74 -13.79 16.61
N VAL A 8 -55.87 -14.78 16.79
CA VAL A 8 -54.76 -15.21 15.90
C VAL A 8 -53.89 -14.17 15.18
N LEU A 9 -52.61 -14.15 15.60
CA LEU A 9 -51.35 -14.05 14.85
C LEU A 9 -51.34 -13.33 13.48
N HIS A 10 -50.51 -12.28 13.40
CA HIS A 10 -49.42 -12.30 12.43
C HIS A 10 -48.12 -11.75 13.00
N ARG A 11 -47.09 -12.58 12.82
CA ARG A 11 -45.67 -12.28 12.96
C ARG A 11 -45.35 -11.03 12.13
N TRP A 12 -44.33 -10.29 12.53
CA TRP A 12 -43.10 -10.03 11.76
C TRP A 12 -42.10 -9.41 12.73
N GLY A 13 -41.11 -10.21 13.12
CA GLY A 13 -39.90 -9.71 13.73
C GLY A 13 -38.99 -9.21 12.60
N ALA A 14 -38.52 -7.98 12.74
CA ALA A 14 -37.38 -7.49 11.98
C ALA A 14 -36.19 -7.48 12.94
N GLU A 15 -35.43 -8.57 12.93
CA GLU A 15 -34.12 -8.65 13.54
C GLU A 15 -33.16 -7.79 12.70
N TRP A 16 -32.66 -6.71 13.28
CA TRP A 16 -31.56 -5.94 12.72
C TRP A 16 -30.26 -6.71 12.95
N LEU A 17 -29.98 -7.70 12.11
CA LEU A 17 -28.61 -8.18 11.93
C LEU A 17 -27.91 -7.18 11.02
N GLY A 18 -27.05 -6.36 11.61
CA GLY A 18 -26.11 -5.52 10.87
C GLY A 18 -25.20 -6.41 10.02
N ALA A 19 -25.53 -6.54 8.74
CA ALA A 19 -24.60 -7.05 7.75
C ALA A 19 -23.48 -6.02 7.62
N VAL A 20 -22.32 -6.30 8.22
CA VAL A 20 -21.07 -5.67 7.81
C VAL A 20 -20.89 -6.07 6.36
N ALA A 21 -21.12 -5.16 5.41
CA ALA A 21 -20.91 -5.43 4.01
C ALA A 21 -19.49 -5.95 3.84
N ALA A 22 -19.35 -7.20 3.38
CA ALA A 22 -18.04 -7.78 3.14
C ALA A 22 -17.34 -6.93 2.08
N ALA A 23 -16.23 -6.27 2.46
CA ALA A 23 -15.46 -5.47 1.53
C ALA A 23 -15.07 -6.32 0.31
N THR A 24 -15.26 -5.77 -0.89
CA THR A 24 -14.98 -6.50 -2.12
C THR A 24 -13.47 -6.78 -2.18
N ARG A 25 -13.08 -8.04 -2.21
CA ARG A 25 -11.70 -8.46 -2.47
C ARG A 25 -11.45 -8.31 -3.97
N ARG A 26 -10.51 -7.46 -4.36
CA ARG A 26 -10.12 -7.27 -5.76
C ARG A 26 -8.62 -7.41 -5.88
N ALA A 27 -8.18 -8.09 -6.92
CA ALA A 27 -6.79 -8.03 -7.32
C ALA A 27 -6.50 -6.62 -7.86
N ILE A 28 -5.46 -5.97 -7.34
CA ILE A 28 -4.88 -4.78 -7.95
C ILE A 28 -3.77 -5.23 -8.88
N SER A 29 -3.78 -4.79 -10.14
CA SER A 29 -2.63 -4.93 -11.04
C SER A 29 -2.09 -3.55 -11.36
N PHE A 30 -0.78 -3.35 -11.25
CA PHE A 30 -0.16 -2.04 -11.51
C PHE A 30 1.25 -2.21 -12.06
N ASN A 31 1.69 -1.19 -12.78
CA ASN A 31 3.08 -1.01 -13.19
C ASN A 31 3.66 0.21 -12.47
N LEU A 32 4.98 0.29 -12.41
CA LEU A 32 5.73 1.44 -11.93
C LEU A 32 5.74 2.54 -12.99
N GLU A 33 5.38 3.74 -12.58
CA GLU A 33 5.13 4.86 -13.48
C GLU A 33 6.40 5.70 -13.70
N GLU A 34 7.04 5.55 -14.87
CA GLU A 34 8.34 6.17 -15.19
C GLU A 34 8.34 7.69 -15.09
N LYS A 35 7.21 8.34 -15.40
CA LYS A 35 7.09 9.80 -15.27
C LYS A 35 7.13 10.27 -13.82
N THR A 36 6.84 9.40 -12.84
CA THR A 36 6.98 9.74 -11.41
C THR A 36 8.38 9.47 -10.89
N ALA A 37 9.08 8.47 -11.44
CA ALA A 37 10.35 7.97 -10.92
C ALA A 37 11.44 9.06 -10.87
N HIS A 38 12.16 9.16 -9.75
CA HIS A 38 13.36 9.98 -9.70
C HIS A 38 14.45 9.47 -10.67
N THR A 39 15.31 10.36 -11.17
CA THR A 39 16.33 10.02 -12.19
C THR A 39 17.42 9.07 -11.68
N SER A 40 17.57 8.91 -10.37
CA SER A 40 18.46 7.90 -9.78
C SER A 40 17.90 6.48 -9.82
N LEU A 41 16.66 6.30 -10.30
CA LEU A 41 15.98 5.02 -10.38
C LEU A 41 15.90 4.53 -11.81
N ALA A 42 16.15 3.23 -11.99
CA ALA A 42 15.92 2.52 -13.25
C ALA A 42 14.71 1.60 -13.08
N ILE A 43 13.71 1.74 -13.96
CA ILE A 43 12.60 0.81 -14.07
C ILE A 43 13.01 -0.33 -15.02
N PHE A 44 12.67 -1.57 -14.66
CA PHE A 44 13.05 -2.76 -15.44
C PHE A 44 12.00 -3.88 -15.33
N LYS A 45 12.22 -4.99 -16.05
CA LYS A 45 11.32 -6.18 -16.05
C LYS A 45 9.86 -5.84 -16.39
N GLY A 46 9.65 -5.10 -17.47
CA GLY A 46 8.30 -4.70 -17.88
C GLY A 46 7.59 -3.89 -16.80
N GLU A 47 8.28 -2.89 -16.26
CA GLU A 47 7.72 -1.91 -15.31
C GLU A 47 7.33 -2.46 -13.93
N THR A 48 7.83 -3.63 -13.55
CA THR A 48 7.58 -4.22 -12.22
C THR A 48 8.79 -4.14 -11.28
N GLY A 49 9.98 -3.88 -11.82
CA GLY A 49 11.21 -3.75 -11.07
C GLY A 49 11.67 -2.30 -10.99
N VAL A 50 12.21 -1.89 -9.83
CA VAL A 50 12.95 -0.64 -9.68
C VAL A 50 14.29 -0.88 -9.02
N LYS A 51 15.34 -0.26 -9.55
CA LYS A 51 16.71 -0.38 -9.06
C LYS A 51 17.30 1.00 -8.76
N TYR A 52 18.00 1.11 -7.63
CA TYR A 52 18.79 2.28 -7.28
C TYR A 52 20.16 2.21 -7.96
N GLY A 53 20.55 3.28 -8.64
CA GLY A 53 21.86 3.40 -9.28
C GLY A 53 21.73 4.14 -10.61
N MET A 54 22.46 5.25 -10.73
CA MET A 54 22.43 6.22 -11.82
C MET A 54 22.16 5.60 -13.21
N VAL A 55 21.01 5.94 -13.79
CA VAL A 55 20.90 6.06 -15.25
C VAL A 55 21.26 7.49 -15.58
N GLY A 56 22.21 7.68 -16.50
CA GLY A 56 22.77 8.96 -16.93
C GLY A 56 21.79 9.85 -17.67
N LEU A 57 20.67 10.18 -17.05
CA LEU A 57 19.82 11.28 -17.45
C LEU A 57 20.38 12.52 -16.77
N GLU A 58 21.22 13.23 -17.50
CA GLU A 58 21.52 14.64 -17.24
C GLU A 58 20.21 15.35 -16.87
N PRO A 59 20.09 15.96 -15.68
CA PRO A 59 18.88 16.66 -15.24
C PRO A 59 18.37 17.68 -16.29
N THR A 60 19.28 18.21 -17.10
CA THR A 60 19.03 19.14 -18.21
C THR A 60 18.41 18.51 -19.46
N LYS A 61 18.41 17.18 -19.61
CA LYS A 61 17.78 16.45 -20.73
C LYS A 61 16.40 15.90 -20.40
N VAL A 62 16.00 15.92 -19.13
CA VAL A 62 14.65 15.53 -18.72
C VAL A 62 13.78 16.78 -18.83
N ALA A 63 12.79 16.76 -19.73
CA ALA A 63 11.81 17.84 -19.81
C ALA A 63 11.21 18.11 -18.41
N LEU A 64 10.88 19.37 -18.11
CA LEU A 64 10.22 19.78 -16.87
C LEU A 64 8.92 18.98 -16.68
N ASN A 65 9.02 17.86 -15.97
CA ASN A 65 7.91 17.00 -15.63
C ASN A 65 7.55 17.25 -14.16
N GLN A 66 6.38 17.85 -13.93
CA GLN A 66 5.90 18.18 -12.60
C GLN A 66 5.48 16.93 -11.80
N GLU A 67 5.26 15.78 -12.46
CA GLU A 67 4.89 14.52 -11.80
C GLU A 67 6.11 13.79 -11.21
N ARG A 68 7.33 14.17 -11.62
CA ARG A 68 8.56 13.48 -11.24
C ARG A 68 9.04 13.92 -9.86
N PHE A 69 9.41 12.96 -9.01
CA PHE A 69 10.18 13.25 -7.81
C PHE A 69 11.57 13.78 -8.18
N LYS A 70 11.99 14.90 -7.59
CA LYS A 70 13.24 15.60 -7.97
C LYS A 70 14.38 15.44 -6.98
N GLU A 71 14.05 15.21 -5.72
CA GLU A 71 15.04 15.15 -4.63
C GLU A 71 15.18 13.75 -4.05
N TRP A 72 14.11 12.96 -4.11
CA TRP A 72 14.01 11.67 -3.42
C TRP A 72 13.85 10.54 -4.41
N ALA A 73 14.61 9.46 -4.21
CA ALA A 73 14.58 8.24 -5.00
C ALA A 73 13.26 7.47 -4.81
N VAL A 74 12.17 8.02 -5.34
CA VAL A 74 10.78 7.56 -5.21
C VAL A 74 10.20 7.25 -6.59
N VAL A 75 9.33 6.24 -6.65
CA VAL A 75 8.48 5.92 -7.80
C VAL A 75 7.10 5.48 -7.31
N LEU A 76 6.04 5.82 -8.06
CA LEU A 76 4.67 5.39 -7.78
C LEU A 76 4.20 4.31 -8.75
N GLY A 77 3.21 3.54 -8.33
CA GLY A 77 2.39 2.71 -9.20
C GLY A 77 1.38 3.54 -10.00
N ASN A 78 0.96 3.02 -11.14
CA ASN A 78 0.06 3.72 -12.07
C ASN A 78 -1.44 3.45 -11.85
N THR A 79 -1.80 2.62 -10.86
CA THR A 79 -3.19 2.23 -10.61
C THR A 79 -3.66 2.75 -9.26
N ALA A 80 -4.67 3.61 -9.30
CA ALA A 80 -5.26 4.22 -8.12
C ALA A 80 -6.31 3.30 -7.48
N VAL A 81 -6.25 3.21 -6.15
CA VAL A 81 -7.22 2.52 -5.31
C VAL A 81 -8.14 3.55 -4.66
N THR A 82 -9.43 3.34 -4.79
CA THR A 82 -10.49 4.20 -4.24
C THR A 82 -11.51 3.44 -3.39
N SER A 83 -11.40 2.12 -3.32
CA SER A 83 -12.33 1.22 -2.61
C SER A 83 -11.76 -0.19 -2.58
N GLY A 84 -12.24 -1.02 -1.67
CA GLY A 84 -12.00 -2.45 -1.57
C GLY A 84 -10.74 -2.85 -0.81
N ARG A 85 -10.54 -4.17 -0.76
CA ARG A 85 -9.34 -4.80 -0.22
C ARG A 85 -8.44 -5.29 -1.35
N HIS A 86 -7.17 -4.90 -1.29
CA HIS A 86 -6.17 -5.18 -2.32
C HIS A 86 -4.90 -5.72 -1.69
N TYR A 87 -4.26 -6.66 -2.38
CA TYR A 87 -3.01 -7.27 -1.94
C TYR A 87 -1.98 -7.28 -3.06
N TRP A 88 -0.74 -6.99 -2.71
CA TRP A 88 0.41 -7.18 -3.60
C TRP A 88 1.64 -7.54 -2.76
N GLU A 89 2.65 -8.10 -3.41
CA GLU A 89 3.91 -8.45 -2.75
C GLU A 89 5.09 -7.66 -3.32
N VAL A 90 6.15 -7.54 -2.53
CA VAL A 90 7.40 -6.91 -2.92
C VAL A 90 8.55 -7.83 -2.54
N THR A 91 9.37 -8.23 -3.51
CA THR A 91 10.66 -8.86 -3.23
C THR A 91 11.66 -7.79 -2.82
N VAL A 92 12.18 -7.92 -1.61
CA VAL A 92 13.01 -6.92 -0.94
C VAL A 92 14.45 -7.39 -0.68
N LYS A 93 14.75 -8.67 -0.94
CA LYS A 93 16.03 -9.30 -0.56
C LYS A 93 17.30 -8.65 -1.10
N LYS A 94 17.19 -7.82 -2.14
CA LYS A 94 18.32 -7.17 -2.79
C LYS A 94 18.53 -5.71 -2.37
N SER A 95 17.76 -5.19 -1.43
CA SER A 95 17.92 -3.84 -0.86
C SER A 95 18.00 -3.92 0.66
N GLN A 96 18.82 -3.06 1.28
CA GLN A 96 18.93 -2.91 2.73
C GLN A 96 18.42 -1.55 3.23
N HIS A 97 18.00 -0.68 2.33
CA HIS A 97 17.42 0.62 2.64
C HIS A 97 16.29 0.99 1.68
N PHE A 98 15.04 0.84 2.16
CA PHE A 98 13.85 1.17 1.37
C PHE A 98 12.65 1.62 2.22
N ARG A 99 11.65 2.19 1.54
CA ARG A 99 10.29 2.44 2.02
C ARG A 99 9.30 1.86 1.02
N ILE A 100 8.29 1.16 1.50
CA ILE A 100 7.23 0.55 0.69
C ILE A 100 5.87 0.85 1.32
N GLY A 101 4.84 1.16 0.54
CA GLY A 101 3.50 1.41 1.08
C GLY A 101 2.57 2.02 0.05
N VAL A 102 1.76 2.99 0.49
CA VAL A 102 0.88 3.78 -0.38
C VAL A 102 1.04 5.26 -0.13
N ALA A 103 0.75 6.04 -1.16
CA ALA A 103 0.70 7.50 -1.10
C ALA A 103 -0.58 8.00 -1.76
N ASP A 104 -1.04 9.17 -1.37
CA ASP A 104 -2.04 9.91 -2.14
C ASP A 104 -1.55 10.08 -3.58
N LEU A 105 -2.46 9.97 -4.54
CA LEU A 105 -2.15 10.09 -5.98
C LEU A 105 -1.42 11.41 -6.30
N ASP A 106 -1.79 12.48 -5.61
CA ASP A 106 -1.29 13.86 -5.75
C ASP A 106 -0.23 14.26 -4.73
N ILE A 107 0.42 13.28 -4.06
CA ILE A 107 1.50 13.54 -3.10
C ILE A 107 2.53 14.57 -3.64
N PRO A 108 2.97 15.54 -2.81
CA PRO A 108 4.01 16.50 -3.18
C PRO A 108 5.31 15.82 -3.65
N ARG A 109 5.89 16.31 -4.74
CA ARG A 109 7.08 15.71 -5.40
C ARG A 109 8.43 16.15 -4.84
N ASP A 110 8.40 16.99 -3.82
CA ASP A 110 9.55 17.56 -3.10
C ASP A 110 9.87 16.82 -1.77
N CYS A 111 9.03 15.85 -1.38
CA CYS A 111 9.22 15.07 -0.16
C CYS A 111 9.37 13.56 -0.45
N CYS A 112 9.95 12.83 0.50
CA CYS A 112 9.98 11.39 0.45
C CYS A 112 8.70 10.80 1.06
N ILE A 113 8.25 9.64 0.57
CA ILE A 113 7.14 8.91 1.18
C ILE A 113 7.39 8.59 2.66
N GLY A 114 6.36 8.72 3.49
CA GLY A 114 6.42 8.64 4.95
C GLY A 114 6.85 9.93 5.66
N ALA A 115 7.29 10.97 4.93
CA ALA A 115 7.75 12.23 5.53
C ALA A 115 6.64 13.26 5.77
N ASN A 116 5.42 12.99 5.28
CA ASN A 116 4.23 13.82 5.47
C ASN A 116 3.01 12.93 5.74
N ASP A 117 1.84 13.55 5.81
CA ASP A 117 0.54 12.91 6.00
C ASP A 117 -0.11 12.42 4.69
N HIS A 118 0.56 12.57 3.55
CA HIS A 118 0.13 12.08 2.24
C HIS A 118 0.63 10.69 1.90
N SER A 119 1.25 9.98 2.85
CA SER A 119 1.76 8.63 2.61
C SER A 119 1.92 7.81 3.88
N TRP A 120 1.65 6.51 3.74
CA TRP A 120 1.69 5.52 4.82
C TRP A 120 2.58 4.37 4.38
N VAL A 121 3.70 4.18 5.08
CA VAL A 121 4.76 3.28 4.59
C VAL A 121 5.37 2.43 5.69
N PHE A 122 5.95 1.32 5.28
CA PHE A 122 6.91 0.55 6.06
C PHE A 122 8.31 0.82 5.55
N THR A 123 9.24 1.07 6.47
CA THR A 123 10.65 1.31 6.14
C THR A 123 11.51 0.18 6.69
N TYR A 124 12.49 -0.21 5.89
CA TYR A 124 13.55 -1.12 6.29
C TYR A 124 14.90 -0.42 6.12
N ALA A 125 15.63 -0.29 7.23
CA ALA A 125 16.97 0.28 7.25
C ALA A 125 17.75 -0.32 8.43
N HIS A 126 19.06 -0.53 8.26
CA HIS A 126 19.93 -1.08 9.31
C HIS A 126 19.38 -2.39 9.92
N ARG A 127 18.79 -3.25 9.08
CA ARG A 127 18.16 -4.52 9.47
C ARG A 127 16.97 -4.40 10.43
N LYS A 128 16.31 -3.24 10.44
CA LYS A 128 15.15 -2.96 11.30
C LYS A 128 13.98 -2.48 10.46
N TRP A 129 12.80 -2.99 10.78
CA TRP A 129 11.54 -2.56 10.21
C TRP A 129 10.88 -1.52 11.11
N HIS A 130 10.27 -0.51 10.49
CA HIS A 130 9.42 0.45 11.18
C HIS A 130 8.18 0.75 10.34
N ALA A 131 7.06 1.02 11.00
CA ALA A 131 5.93 1.72 10.41
C ALA A 131 6.23 3.22 10.44
N MET A 132 5.87 3.97 9.40
CA MET A 132 6.19 5.39 9.28
C MET A 132 5.04 6.19 8.65
N LEU A 133 4.74 7.35 9.25
CA LEU A 133 3.76 8.34 8.82
C LEU A 133 4.21 9.71 9.36
N ALA A 134 4.17 10.77 8.54
CA ALA A 134 4.48 12.13 8.96
C ALA A 134 5.80 12.28 9.76
N ASN A 135 6.86 11.58 9.33
CA ASN A 135 8.17 11.45 10.01
C ASN A 135 8.16 10.76 11.38
N GLU A 136 7.00 10.38 11.91
CA GLU A 136 6.91 9.53 13.08
C GLU A 136 7.15 8.08 12.68
N SER A 137 7.85 7.33 13.53
CA SER A 137 8.14 5.92 13.27
C SER A 137 7.94 5.05 14.51
N ALA A 138 7.41 3.85 14.29
CA ALA A 138 7.21 2.84 15.31
C ALA A 138 7.93 1.55 14.91
N PRO A 139 8.74 0.94 15.78
CA PRO A 139 9.49 -0.28 15.44
C PRO A 139 8.54 -1.46 15.22
N ILE A 140 8.87 -2.29 14.23
CA ILE A 140 8.17 -3.54 13.93
C ILE A 140 9.10 -4.71 14.23
N THR A 141 8.59 -5.68 14.99
CA THR A 141 9.30 -6.92 15.35
C THR A 141 8.60 -8.14 14.75
N GLY A 142 9.31 -9.26 14.62
CA GLY A 142 8.71 -10.55 14.25
C GLY A 142 8.85 -10.96 12.77
N ILE A 143 9.15 -10.04 11.85
CA ILE A 143 9.29 -10.36 10.41
C ILE A 143 10.73 -10.70 9.97
N GLY A 144 11.75 -10.36 10.77
CA GLY A 144 13.14 -10.65 10.45
C GLY A 144 13.64 -9.98 9.16
N GLN A 145 14.29 -10.76 8.29
CA GLN A 145 14.86 -10.32 7.01
C GLN A 145 14.23 -11.13 5.88
N PRO A 146 12.94 -10.91 5.58
CA PRO A 146 12.21 -11.73 4.62
C PRO A 146 12.76 -11.48 3.21
N GLU A 147 12.70 -12.49 2.34
CA GLU A 147 13.00 -12.26 0.93
C GLU A 147 11.93 -11.41 0.24
N LYS A 148 10.70 -11.55 0.72
CA LYS A 148 9.49 -10.98 0.15
C LYS A 148 8.49 -10.63 1.27
N VAL A 149 7.78 -9.53 1.12
CA VAL A 149 6.72 -9.09 2.03
C VAL A 149 5.46 -8.77 1.26
N GLY A 150 4.31 -8.94 1.92
CA GLY A 150 3.02 -8.53 1.38
C GLY A 150 2.58 -7.18 1.93
N LEU A 151 1.80 -6.46 1.13
CA LEU A 151 1.09 -5.25 1.51
C LEU A 151 -0.40 -5.48 1.29
N LEU A 152 -1.16 -5.31 2.36
CA LEU A 152 -2.61 -5.45 2.36
C LEU A 152 -3.25 -4.09 2.63
N LEU A 153 -3.87 -3.52 1.61
CA LEU A 153 -4.64 -2.29 1.70
C LEU A 153 -6.12 -2.63 1.90
N ASP A 154 -6.71 -2.09 2.94
CA ASP A 154 -8.15 -2.13 3.20
C ASP A 154 -8.66 -0.69 3.23
N TYR A 155 -9.20 -0.25 2.10
CA TYR A 155 -9.50 1.16 1.88
C TYR A 155 -10.65 1.63 2.77
N GLU A 156 -11.75 0.89 2.84
CA GLU A 156 -12.90 1.23 3.69
C GLU A 156 -12.55 1.17 5.17
N ALA A 157 -11.72 0.21 5.59
CA ALA A 157 -11.29 0.12 6.98
C ALA A 157 -10.16 1.11 7.36
N GLN A 158 -9.63 1.88 6.39
CA GLN A 158 -8.53 2.82 6.61
C GLN A 158 -7.29 2.15 7.19
N ARG A 159 -6.85 1.05 6.56
CA ARG A 159 -5.72 0.25 7.02
C ARG A 159 -4.76 -0.09 5.90
N LEU A 160 -3.48 0.03 6.19
CA LEU A 160 -2.40 -0.58 5.43
C LEU A 160 -1.66 -1.56 6.33
N SER A 161 -1.55 -2.82 5.94
CA SER A 161 -0.89 -3.86 6.73
C SER A 161 0.34 -4.42 6.04
N LEU A 162 1.40 -4.64 6.82
CA LEU A 162 2.58 -5.41 6.43
C LEU A 162 2.29 -6.88 6.71
N VAL A 163 2.49 -7.73 5.70
CA VAL A 163 2.22 -9.16 5.76
C VAL A 163 3.53 -9.92 5.58
N ASP A 164 3.78 -10.91 6.45
CA ASP A 164 4.77 -11.93 6.18
C ASP A 164 4.22 -12.85 5.08
N ALA A 165 4.73 -12.70 3.87
CA ALA A 165 4.26 -13.46 2.70
C ALA A 165 4.55 -14.97 2.80
N SER A 166 5.49 -15.39 3.66
CA SER A 166 5.80 -16.81 3.86
C SER A 166 4.83 -17.49 4.82
N GLN A 167 4.29 -16.74 5.77
CA GLN A 167 3.37 -17.23 6.80
C GLN A 167 1.91 -16.83 6.52
N THR A 168 1.68 -15.96 5.54
CA THR A 168 0.38 -15.33 5.26
C THR A 168 -0.21 -14.72 6.53
N ALA A 169 0.60 -13.95 7.25
CA ALA A 169 0.24 -13.40 8.56
C ALA A 169 0.48 -11.89 8.59
N VAL A 170 -0.50 -11.13 9.10
CA VAL A 170 -0.35 -9.70 9.35
C VAL A 170 0.65 -9.50 10.48
N VAL A 171 1.74 -8.79 10.18
CA VAL A 171 2.80 -8.45 11.14
C VAL A 171 2.49 -7.12 11.83
N TYR A 172 2.03 -6.14 11.06
CA TYR A 172 1.73 -4.81 11.57
C TYR A 172 0.64 -4.14 10.73
N THR A 173 -0.15 -3.27 11.34
CA THR A 173 -1.15 -2.46 10.65
C THR A 173 -1.00 -0.98 11.00
N LEU A 174 -0.79 -0.16 9.97
CA LEU A 174 -0.97 1.28 10.01
C LEU A 174 -2.46 1.61 9.89
N ARG A 175 -2.94 2.48 10.79
CA ARG A 175 -4.19 3.21 10.56
C ARG A 175 -3.89 4.37 9.62
N THR A 176 -4.74 4.55 8.64
CA THR A 176 -4.59 5.59 7.62
C THR A 176 -5.73 6.60 7.70
N GLU A 177 -5.63 7.66 6.90
CA GLU A 177 -6.68 8.66 6.72
C GLU A 177 -6.79 9.02 5.23
N PHE A 178 -7.11 8.04 4.39
CA PHE A 178 -7.32 8.23 2.97
C PHE A 178 -8.48 9.20 2.73
N ARG A 179 -8.17 10.35 2.13
CA ARG A 179 -9.15 11.38 1.74
C ARG A 179 -9.48 11.33 0.24
N GLY A 180 -8.77 10.49 -0.50
CA GLY A 180 -8.87 10.34 -1.93
C GLY A 180 -8.14 9.10 -2.44
N PRO A 181 -7.97 8.98 -3.77
CA PRO A 181 -7.30 7.85 -4.38
C PRO A 181 -5.85 7.73 -3.90
N VAL A 182 -5.44 6.51 -3.56
CA VAL A 182 -4.05 6.18 -3.22
C VAL A 182 -3.44 5.25 -4.24
N VAL A 183 -2.12 5.31 -4.40
CA VAL A 183 -1.34 4.44 -5.28
C VAL A 183 -0.23 3.73 -4.50
N PRO A 184 0.20 2.52 -4.94
CA PRO A 184 1.42 1.89 -4.42
C PRO A 184 2.61 2.84 -4.56
N ALA A 185 3.46 2.89 -3.55
CA ALA A 185 4.57 3.84 -3.50
C ALA A 185 5.84 3.18 -2.95
N PHE A 186 6.98 3.47 -3.61
CA PHE A 186 8.25 2.83 -3.34
C PHE A 186 9.39 3.84 -3.33
N ALA A 187 10.27 3.74 -2.34
CA ALA A 187 11.53 4.46 -2.28
C ALA A 187 12.66 3.50 -1.92
N LEU A 188 13.84 3.69 -2.49
CA LEU A 188 15.01 2.85 -2.24
C LEU A 188 16.29 3.64 -2.41
N TRP A 189 17.28 3.35 -1.57
CA TRP A 189 18.59 4.01 -1.57
C TRP A 189 19.74 3.04 -1.87
N ASP A 190 19.42 1.77 -2.11
CA ASP A 190 20.33 0.74 -2.57
C ASP A 190 19.56 -0.35 -3.32
N GLY A 191 20.29 -1.19 -4.05
CA GLY A 191 19.73 -2.44 -4.53
C GLY A 191 18.55 -2.31 -5.49
N GLU A 192 17.63 -3.27 -5.41
CA GLU A 192 16.41 -3.31 -6.24
C GLU A 192 15.22 -3.87 -5.46
N LEU A 193 14.03 -3.46 -5.88
CA LEU A 193 12.74 -4.00 -5.50
C LEU A 193 12.04 -4.59 -6.74
N LEU A 194 11.24 -5.63 -6.53
CA LEU A 194 10.39 -6.21 -7.57
C LEU A 194 8.97 -6.37 -7.03
N THR A 195 8.00 -5.76 -7.70
CA THR A 195 6.58 -5.79 -7.32
C THR A 195 5.86 -6.97 -7.98
N HIS A 196 4.95 -7.59 -7.23
CA HIS A 196 4.11 -8.69 -7.68
C HIS A 196 2.65 -8.32 -7.40
N SER A 197 1.96 -7.82 -8.43
CA SER A 197 0.56 -7.43 -8.38
C SER A 197 -0.31 -8.45 -9.13
N GLY A 198 -1.62 -8.23 -9.17
CA GLY A 198 -2.60 -9.14 -9.76
C GLY A 198 -2.92 -10.33 -8.86
N LEU A 199 -2.57 -10.23 -7.58
CA LEU A 199 -2.79 -11.28 -6.58
C LEU A 199 -4.14 -11.08 -5.89
N ASP A 200 -4.81 -12.19 -5.60
CA ASP A 200 -5.97 -12.17 -4.72
C ASP A 200 -5.53 -11.90 -3.27
N VAL A 201 -6.45 -11.32 -2.49
CA VAL A 201 -6.25 -11.17 -1.04
C VAL A 201 -6.22 -12.57 -0.41
N PRO A 202 -5.13 -12.96 0.26
CA PRO A 202 -5.03 -14.29 0.86
C PRO A 202 -6.14 -14.55 1.89
N GLU A 203 -6.56 -15.80 1.99
CA GLU A 203 -7.56 -16.20 2.98
C GLU A 203 -7.00 -16.08 4.41
N GLY A 204 -7.84 -15.62 5.33
CA GLY A 204 -7.47 -15.51 6.76
C GLY A 204 -6.80 -14.20 7.17
N ILE A 205 -6.52 -13.29 6.23
CA ILE A 205 -5.97 -11.95 6.51
C ILE A 205 -6.82 -10.80 5.99
#